data_AF-A0A0S8JA46-F1
#
_entry.id   AF-A0A0S8JA46-F1
#
_cell.length_a   1.000
_cell.length_b   1.000
_cell.length_c   1.000
_cell.angle_alpha   90.00
_cell.angle_beta   90.00
_cell.angle_gamma   90.00
#
_symmetry.space_group_name_H-M   'P 1'
#
loop_
_entity.id
_entity.type
_entity.pdbx_description
1 polymer ?
#
loop_
_entity_poly.entity_id
_entity_poly.type
_entity_poly.pdbx_seq_one_letter_code
_entity_poly.pdbx_strand_id
1 'polypeptide(L)'
;MPTVEQKGSHVEGGLLTDEFLDSAANVLQSHRNRSATKGAQQFFTPPEVADSGTGNLLQPFAHRYGIEIDRDYTNCSYHKMIGDCQIVADLATAIGMKCRRIVANPPFGLRWKWRGKEGRSAQIAWRIIDELLAYNGRGAIIVPTKDFLAIKEDGKASIVAHVEVPGLFGRDVDVPCVIAFFSDSYYRESEAHVSNPEQLPNLIPHLRTLMRQASWQTRTPDNEFREQFDLLRNEFQERQKNEGHRRSCIQVQGKRIKVYLSPFERMRLIHGNKRYVQDQIKALNGQSIYQFADSPKDWRYVLEVAKDGDLEIGPEVHAAYERVRQETEIIRAPMLPNQNEVLRVAALRDVDRIQCRKDDEDRGFKAGETYDIDSRTTEIHE
;
A
#
# COMPACT_ATOMS: atom_id res chain seq x y z
N MET A 1 -24.29 28.18 -37.41
CA MET A 1 -24.34 26.90 -36.66
C MET A 1 -25.08 27.15 -35.37
N PRO A 2 -26.07 26.33 -34.98
CA PRO A 2 -26.85 26.60 -33.78
C PRO A 2 -25.99 26.38 -32.55
N THR A 3 -25.94 27.40 -31.70
CA THR A 3 -25.40 27.38 -30.34
C THR A 3 -26.23 26.42 -29.49
N VAL A 4 -25.62 25.36 -29.00
CA VAL A 4 -26.22 24.51 -27.96
C VAL A 4 -26.10 25.27 -26.65
N GLU A 5 -27.21 25.86 -26.18
CA GLU A 5 -27.34 26.38 -24.82
C GLU A 5 -27.15 25.22 -23.83
N GLN A 6 -25.98 25.15 -23.19
CA GLN A 6 -25.80 24.30 -22.02
C GLN A 6 -26.47 24.97 -20.83
N LYS A 7 -27.50 24.31 -20.29
CA LYS A 7 -28.14 24.68 -19.01
C LYS A 7 -27.13 24.47 -17.88
N GLY A 8 -26.53 25.56 -17.38
CA GLY A 8 -25.65 25.54 -16.21
C GLY A 8 -26.46 25.48 -14.92
N SER A 9 -26.11 24.55 -14.02
CA SER A 9 -26.56 24.51 -12.63
C SER A 9 -25.44 25.05 -11.76
N HIS A 10 -25.71 26.15 -11.05
CA HIS A 10 -24.80 26.79 -10.09
C HIS A 10 -24.74 25.95 -8.81
N VAL A 11 -23.53 25.65 -8.31
CA VAL A 11 -23.33 24.82 -7.11
C VAL A 11 -22.49 25.63 -6.10
N GLU A 12 -23.12 26.04 -4.99
CA GLU A 12 -22.47 26.72 -3.87
C GLU A 12 -22.06 25.71 -2.78
N GLY A 13 -20.88 25.92 -2.19
CA GLY A 13 -20.28 25.01 -1.21
C GLY A 13 -20.76 25.23 0.23
N GLY A 14 -21.62 24.35 0.72
CA GLY A 14 -21.86 24.09 2.15
C GLY A 14 -21.50 22.65 2.52
N LEU A 15 -21.43 22.32 3.82
CA LEU A 15 -21.56 20.93 4.30
C LEU A 15 -22.64 20.21 3.49
N LEU A 16 -22.45 18.91 3.16
CA LEU A 16 -23.47 18.05 2.53
C LEU A 16 -24.87 18.33 3.12
N THR A 17 -25.59 19.30 2.55
CA THR A 17 -27.01 19.53 2.78
C THR A 17 -27.73 18.81 1.64
N ASP A 18 -28.95 18.36 1.91
CA ASP A 18 -29.77 17.65 0.94
C ASP A 18 -29.97 18.48 -0.36
N GLU A 19 -29.74 19.79 -0.31
CA GLU A 19 -29.70 20.71 -1.46
C GLU A 19 -28.56 20.43 -2.46
N PHE A 20 -27.38 19.96 -2.01
CA PHE A 20 -26.27 19.52 -2.90
C PHE A 20 -26.62 18.23 -3.66
N LEU A 21 -27.39 17.34 -3.02
CA LEU A 21 -27.90 16.12 -3.66
C LEU A 21 -29.00 16.45 -4.68
N ASP A 22 -29.85 17.44 -4.39
CA ASP A 22 -30.91 17.90 -5.28
C ASP A 22 -30.40 18.70 -6.49
N SER A 23 -29.40 19.58 -6.32
CA SER A 23 -28.82 20.34 -7.44
C SER A 23 -27.96 19.48 -8.37
N ALA A 24 -27.48 18.34 -7.88
CA ALA A 24 -26.64 17.40 -8.62
C ALA A 24 -27.41 16.17 -9.14
N ALA A 25 -28.75 16.19 -9.17
CA ALA A 25 -29.57 15.06 -9.63
C ALA A 25 -29.26 14.60 -11.08
N ASN A 26 -28.71 15.48 -11.93
CA ASN A 26 -28.25 15.12 -13.28
C ASN A 26 -26.77 14.68 -13.35
N VAL A 27 -25.96 14.92 -12.31
CA VAL A 27 -24.52 14.62 -12.25
C VAL A 27 -24.23 13.40 -11.37
N LEU A 28 -25.05 13.18 -10.34
CA LEU A 28 -25.01 12.06 -9.41
C LEU A 28 -26.05 10.99 -9.79
N GLN A 29 -25.97 10.45 -11.01
CA GLN A 29 -26.68 9.20 -11.26
C GLN A 29 -25.98 8.07 -10.48
N SER A 30 -26.78 7.30 -9.75
CA SER A 30 -26.40 6.02 -9.18
C SER A 30 -25.69 5.19 -10.25
N HIS A 31 -24.45 4.78 -9.98
CA HIS A 31 -23.77 3.84 -10.87
C HIS A 31 -24.65 2.58 -10.99
N ARG A 32 -24.78 2.04 -12.20
CA ARG A 32 -25.67 0.88 -12.50
C ARG A 32 -25.30 -0.39 -11.73
N ASN A 33 -24.25 -0.35 -10.91
CA ASN A 33 -23.89 -1.34 -9.90
C ASN A 33 -23.10 -0.68 -8.76
N ARG A 34 -23.60 -0.78 -7.53
CA ARG A 34 -23.00 -0.41 -6.22
C ARG A 34 -23.19 1.04 -5.74
N SER A 35 -23.43 1.12 -4.43
CA SER A 35 -23.68 2.26 -3.56
C SER A 35 -22.48 3.20 -3.42
N ALA A 36 -22.02 3.80 -4.52
CA ALA A 36 -20.96 4.80 -4.52
C ALA A 36 -21.44 6.11 -5.16
N THR A 37 -21.32 7.20 -4.42
CA THR A 37 -21.63 8.56 -4.87
C THR A 37 -20.49 9.09 -5.72
N LYS A 38 -20.79 9.61 -6.92
CA LYS A 38 -19.80 10.20 -7.84
C LYS A 38 -19.32 11.56 -7.32
N GLY A 39 -18.07 11.94 -7.58
CA GLY A 39 -17.57 13.30 -7.33
C GLY A 39 -17.61 14.12 -8.61
N ALA A 40 -18.28 15.27 -8.63
CA ALA A 40 -18.55 16.09 -9.83
C ALA A 40 -17.29 16.55 -10.60
N GLN A 41 -16.12 16.61 -9.95
CA GLN A 41 -14.88 17.14 -10.53
C GLN A 41 -14.04 16.14 -11.31
N GLN A 42 -14.35 14.84 -11.26
CA GLN A 42 -13.67 13.84 -12.10
C GLN A 42 -13.83 14.13 -13.61
N PHE A 43 -14.77 15.01 -13.98
CA PHE A 43 -15.09 15.38 -15.35
C PHE A 43 -14.76 16.83 -15.72
N PHE A 44 -14.36 17.69 -14.77
CA PHE A 44 -14.21 19.12 -15.03
C PHE A 44 -12.95 19.67 -14.35
N THR A 45 -11.82 19.64 -15.06
CA THR A 45 -10.63 20.45 -14.78
C THR A 45 -10.27 21.25 -16.03
N PRO A 46 -10.19 22.59 -15.97
CA PRO A 46 -9.90 23.38 -17.15
C PRO A 46 -8.52 23.05 -17.74
N PRO A 47 -8.36 23.17 -19.06
CA PRO A 47 -7.12 22.83 -19.78
C PRO A 47 -5.84 23.45 -19.17
N GLU A 48 -5.98 24.63 -18.58
CA GLU A 48 -4.89 25.45 -18.04
C GLU A 48 -4.29 24.88 -16.74
N VAL A 49 -5.05 24.08 -15.97
CA VAL A 49 -4.56 23.49 -14.70
C VAL A 49 -4.52 21.97 -14.73
N ALA A 50 -4.99 21.40 -15.82
CA ALA A 50 -4.74 20.04 -16.25
C ALA A 50 -5.30 18.96 -15.29
N ASP A 51 -5.97 18.03 -15.93
CA ASP A 51 -6.85 17.03 -15.34
C ASP A 51 -6.08 15.74 -15.02
N SER A 52 -6.41 15.06 -13.91
CA SER A 52 -5.95 13.70 -13.65
C SER A 52 -6.74 12.68 -14.50
N GLY A 53 -8.04 12.91 -14.76
CA GLY A 53 -8.91 12.00 -15.51
C GLY A 53 -8.51 11.82 -16.99
N THR A 54 -8.18 12.89 -17.71
CA THR A 54 -7.60 12.84 -19.08
C THR A 54 -6.07 12.65 -19.10
N GLY A 55 -5.40 12.74 -17.95
CA GLY A 55 -3.94 12.69 -17.83
C GLY A 55 -3.21 13.91 -18.36
N ASN A 56 -3.89 15.05 -18.44
CA ASN A 56 -3.28 16.30 -18.89
C ASN A 56 -2.17 16.78 -17.94
N LEU A 57 -2.28 16.51 -16.62
CA LEU A 57 -1.21 16.76 -15.64
C LEU A 57 0.07 16.00 -16.00
N LEU A 58 -0.07 14.91 -16.74
CA LEU A 58 1.02 14.06 -17.14
C LEU A 58 1.63 14.47 -18.49
N GLN A 59 0.94 15.27 -19.32
CA GLN A 59 1.37 15.63 -20.68
C GLN A 59 2.83 16.11 -20.80
N PRO A 60 3.38 16.91 -19.87
CA PRO A 60 4.77 17.37 -19.96
C PRO A 60 5.82 16.26 -19.78
N PHE A 61 5.42 15.05 -19.38
CA PHE A 61 6.34 13.96 -19.07
C PHE A 61 6.35 12.92 -20.19
N ALA A 62 7.53 12.39 -20.52
CA ALA A 62 7.67 11.34 -21.53
C ALA A 62 7.08 10.00 -21.06
N HIS A 63 7.42 9.59 -19.83
CA HIS A 63 6.95 8.37 -19.20
C HIS A 63 5.85 8.70 -18.19
N ARG A 64 4.65 8.21 -18.46
CA ARG A 64 3.41 8.65 -17.80
C ARG A 64 2.62 7.45 -17.34
N TYR A 65 2.25 7.46 -16.07
CA TYR A 65 1.50 6.39 -15.42
C TYR A 65 0.39 6.98 -14.57
N GLY A 66 -0.79 6.35 -14.57
CA GLY A 66 -1.93 6.87 -13.81
C GLY A 66 -2.88 5.78 -13.35
N ILE A 67 -3.62 6.07 -12.28
CA ILE A 67 -4.62 5.19 -11.69
C ILE A 67 -5.95 5.94 -11.76
N GLU A 68 -6.90 5.38 -12.49
CA GLU A 68 -8.22 5.98 -12.68
C GLU A 68 -9.30 5.09 -12.11
N ILE A 69 -10.31 5.68 -11.46
CA ILE A 69 -11.47 4.91 -11.00
C ILE A 69 -12.51 4.74 -12.11
N ASP A 70 -12.59 5.71 -13.02
CA ASP A 70 -13.59 5.74 -14.09
C ASP A 70 -13.16 4.88 -15.29
N ARG A 71 -14.05 3.99 -15.71
CA ARG A 71 -13.86 3.11 -16.88
C ARG A 71 -14.14 3.82 -18.19
N ASP A 72 -14.95 4.88 -18.17
CA ASP A 72 -15.39 5.59 -19.36
C ASP A 72 -14.27 6.47 -19.93
N TYR A 73 -13.28 6.81 -19.09
CA TYR A 73 -12.01 7.41 -19.50
C TYR A 73 -11.14 6.38 -20.23
N THR A 74 -11.42 6.16 -21.51
CA THR A 74 -10.76 5.13 -22.34
C THR A 74 -9.63 5.66 -23.22
N ASN A 75 -9.67 6.93 -23.67
CA ASN A 75 -8.67 7.55 -24.54
C ASN A 75 -7.66 8.40 -23.75
N CYS A 76 -6.57 7.79 -23.30
CA CYS A 76 -5.51 8.46 -22.54
C CYS A 76 -4.15 8.24 -23.22
N SER A 77 -3.27 9.25 -23.20
CA SER A 77 -1.92 9.17 -23.81
C SER A 77 -0.84 8.59 -22.88
N TYR A 78 -1.25 7.96 -21.77
CA TYR A 78 -0.37 7.44 -20.71
C TYR A 78 -0.71 5.99 -20.33
N HIS A 79 0.21 5.30 -19.65
CA HIS A 79 -0.01 3.95 -19.16
C HIS A 79 -0.94 3.96 -17.94
N LYS A 80 -2.18 3.53 -18.12
CA LYS A 80 -3.18 3.58 -17.05
C LYS A 80 -3.51 2.21 -16.45
N MET A 81 -4.01 2.26 -15.23
CA MET A 81 -4.70 1.17 -14.55
C MET A 81 -6.04 1.68 -14.06
N ILE A 82 -7.10 0.88 -14.25
CA ILE A 82 -8.43 1.23 -13.75
C ILE A 82 -8.62 0.53 -12.40
N GLY A 83 -8.83 1.29 -11.32
CA GLY A 83 -8.98 0.76 -9.97
C GLY A 83 -9.13 1.82 -8.89
N ASP A 84 -9.51 1.37 -7.69
CA ASP A 84 -9.50 2.21 -6.49
C ASP A 84 -8.05 2.53 -6.09
N CYS A 85 -7.70 3.82 -6.09
CA CYS A 85 -6.37 4.30 -5.75
C CYS A 85 -5.91 3.85 -4.35
N GLN A 86 -6.81 3.72 -3.38
CA GLN A 86 -6.46 3.27 -2.02
C GLN A 86 -5.92 1.83 -2.05
N ILE A 87 -6.57 0.95 -2.82
CA ILE A 87 -6.16 -0.46 -2.96
C ILE A 87 -4.88 -0.55 -3.78
N VAL A 88 -4.79 0.19 -4.88
CA VAL A 88 -3.60 0.17 -5.74
C VAL A 88 -2.38 0.73 -4.99
N ALA A 89 -2.54 1.78 -4.18
CA ALA A 89 -1.50 2.33 -3.34
C ALA A 89 -1.01 1.32 -2.28
N ASP A 90 -1.91 0.54 -1.69
CA ASP A 90 -1.54 -0.54 -0.76
C ASP A 90 -0.69 -1.61 -1.44
N LEU A 91 -1.03 -1.99 -2.67
CA LEU A 91 -0.25 -2.95 -3.44
C LEU A 91 1.11 -2.37 -3.88
N ALA A 92 1.15 -1.10 -4.29
CA ALA A 92 2.36 -0.42 -4.72
C ALA A 92 3.38 -0.31 -3.57
N THR A 93 2.90 0.10 -2.39
CA THR A 93 3.72 0.17 -1.17
C THR A 93 4.20 -1.20 -0.73
N ALA A 94 3.40 -2.27 -0.90
CA ALA A 94 3.80 -3.63 -0.55
C ALA A 94 5.00 -4.15 -1.39
N ILE A 95 5.15 -3.70 -2.63
CA ILE A 95 6.31 -4.06 -3.48
C ILE A 95 7.44 -3.02 -3.42
N GLY A 96 7.32 -2.01 -2.57
CA GLY A 96 8.33 -0.96 -2.44
C GLY A 96 8.40 0.01 -3.62
N MET A 97 7.32 0.13 -4.38
CA MET A 97 7.25 1.04 -5.52
C MET A 97 7.41 2.49 -5.04
N LYS A 98 8.30 3.24 -5.70
CA LYS A 98 8.56 4.65 -5.39
C LYS A 98 8.50 5.50 -6.65
N CYS A 99 7.83 6.64 -6.54
CA CYS A 99 7.60 7.60 -7.61
C CYS A 99 8.44 8.86 -7.37
N ARG A 100 9.19 9.30 -8.37
CA ARG A 100 9.95 10.57 -8.28
C ARG A 100 9.11 11.81 -8.49
N ARG A 101 8.06 11.65 -9.28
CA ARG A 101 7.14 12.70 -9.67
C ARG A 101 5.75 12.17 -9.45
N ILE A 102 5.02 12.83 -8.57
CA ILE A 102 3.61 12.53 -8.35
C ILE A 102 2.83 13.80 -8.60
N VAL A 103 1.74 13.67 -9.34
CA VAL A 103 0.78 14.75 -9.48
C VAL A 103 -0.58 14.17 -9.15
N ALA A 104 -1.35 14.87 -8.32
CA ALA A 104 -2.61 14.35 -7.82
C ALA A 104 -3.69 15.43 -7.80
N ASN A 105 -4.89 15.05 -8.25
CA ASN A 105 -6.11 15.81 -8.08
C ASN A 105 -7.16 14.87 -7.45
N PRO A 106 -7.09 14.63 -6.13
CA PRO A 106 -8.03 13.74 -5.45
C PRO A 106 -9.46 14.29 -5.54
N PRO A 107 -10.50 13.44 -5.60
CA PRO A 107 -11.88 13.89 -5.68
C PRO A 107 -12.30 14.62 -4.41
N PHE A 108 -12.79 15.85 -4.50
CA PHE A 108 -13.12 16.64 -3.30
C PHE A 108 -14.39 16.15 -2.58
N GLY A 109 -14.46 16.44 -1.29
CA GLY A 109 -15.64 16.16 -0.46
C GLY A 109 -15.85 14.69 -0.10
N LEU A 110 -15.09 13.77 -0.69
CA LEU A 110 -15.16 12.35 -0.33
C LEU A 110 -14.37 12.03 0.95
N ARG A 111 -14.81 10.99 1.65
CA ARG A 111 -14.07 10.40 2.77
C ARG A 111 -13.45 9.08 2.33
N TRP A 112 -12.17 8.92 2.61
CA TRP A 112 -11.37 7.75 2.25
C TRP A 112 -10.84 7.09 3.52
N LYS A 113 -10.53 5.79 3.41
CA LYS A 113 -9.89 5.01 4.47
C LYS A 113 -8.75 4.21 3.89
N TRP A 114 -7.54 4.49 4.36
CA TRP A 114 -6.34 3.82 3.91
C TRP A 114 -5.49 3.39 5.12
N ARG A 115 -5.12 2.10 5.17
CA ARG A 115 -4.34 1.50 6.26
C ARG A 115 -4.85 1.84 7.66
N GLY A 116 -6.16 1.72 7.85
CA GLY A 116 -6.83 1.98 9.13
C GLY A 116 -7.04 3.46 9.45
N LYS A 117 -6.46 4.40 8.68
CA LYS A 117 -6.68 5.84 8.85
C LYS A 117 -7.80 6.32 7.94
N GLU A 118 -8.80 6.99 8.52
CA GLU A 118 -9.89 7.62 7.80
C GLU A 118 -9.68 9.14 7.74
N GLY A 119 -10.08 9.77 6.64
CA GLY A 119 -9.92 11.21 6.44
C GLY A 119 -10.61 11.71 5.18
N ARG A 120 -10.49 13.01 4.91
CA ARG A 120 -10.90 13.56 3.61
C ARG A 120 -9.98 12.99 2.53
N SER A 121 -10.50 12.76 1.34
CA SER A 121 -9.76 12.22 0.18
C SER A 121 -8.44 12.95 -0.06
N ALA A 122 -8.40 14.28 0.06
CA ALA A 122 -7.18 15.08 -0.10
C ALA A 122 -6.10 14.74 0.94
N GLN A 123 -6.49 14.54 2.20
CA GLN A 123 -5.57 14.14 3.28
C GLN A 123 -5.07 12.71 3.09
N ILE A 124 -5.96 11.78 2.68
CA ILE A 124 -5.55 10.40 2.42
C ILE A 124 -4.67 10.30 1.18
N ALA A 125 -4.98 11.05 0.12
CA ALA A 125 -4.13 11.15 -1.06
C ALA A 125 -2.74 11.71 -0.72
N TRP A 126 -2.67 12.73 0.15
CA TRP A 126 -1.40 13.25 0.65
C TRP A 126 -0.56 12.18 1.36
N ARG A 127 -1.18 11.37 2.24
CA ARG A 127 -0.48 10.25 2.90
C ARG A 127 0.00 9.18 1.92
N ILE A 128 -0.80 8.89 0.89
CA ILE A 128 -0.40 7.97 -0.19
C ILE A 128 0.80 8.55 -0.97
N ILE A 129 0.77 9.84 -1.29
CA ILE A 129 1.88 10.55 -1.96
C ILE A 129 3.14 10.38 -1.13
N ASP A 130 3.12 10.71 0.15
CA ASP A 130 4.27 10.60 1.05
C ASP A 130 4.87 9.19 1.12
N GLU A 131 4.01 8.17 1.17
CA GLU A 131 4.45 6.78 1.20
C GLU A 131 4.97 6.27 -0.15
N LEU A 132 4.53 6.85 -1.27
CA LEU A 132 5.01 6.50 -2.59
C LEU A 132 6.15 7.40 -3.07
N LEU A 133 6.39 8.55 -2.44
CA LEU A 133 7.41 9.48 -2.88
C LEU A 133 8.81 8.88 -2.69
N ALA A 134 9.60 8.89 -3.76
CA ALA A 134 11.01 8.53 -3.72
C ALA A 134 11.82 9.60 -2.96
N TYR A 135 13.03 9.24 -2.50
CA TYR A 135 13.99 10.22 -1.97
C TYR A 135 14.25 11.34 -2.99
N ASN A 136 14.22 12.60 -2.53
CA ASN A 136 14.26 13.80 -3.40
C ASN A 136 13.12 13.84 -4.45
N GLY A 137 12.05 13.09 -4.21
CA GLY A 137 10.83 13.13 -5.00
C GLY A 137 10.13 14.47 -4.86
N ARG A 138 9.25 14.78 -5.81
CA ARG A 138 8.52 16.04 -5.86
C ARG A 138 7.21 15.91 -6.58
N GLY A 139 6.37 16.92 -6.47
CA GLY A 139 5.10 16.88 -7.13
C GLY A 139 4.25 18.11 -6.93
N ALA A 140 3.01 17.98 -7.36
CA ALA A 140 1.96 18.94 -7.08
C ALA A 140 0.68 18.20 -6.70
N ILE A 141 -0.04 18.72 -5.72
CA ILE A 141 -1.38 18.24 -5.35
C ILE A 141 -2.35 19.41 -5.41
N ILE A 142 -3.52 19.17 -6.01
CA ILE A 142 -4.63 20.11 -6.02
C ILE A 142 -5.58 19.75 -4.88
N VAL A 143 -5.88 20.71 -4.01
CA VAL A 143 -6.69 20.46 -2.81
C VAL A 143 -7.65 21.62 -2.56
N PRO A 144 -8.79 21.39 -1.88
CA PRO A 144 -9.62 22.49 -1.40
C PRO A 144 -8.82 23.37 -0.42
N THR A 145 -9.00 24.69 -0.48
CA THR A 145 -8.33 25.63 0.46
C THR A 145 -8.57 25.25 1.92
N LYS A 146 -9.77 24.77 2.25
CA LYS A 146 -10.14 24.30 3.60
C LYS A 146 -9.36 23.07 4.09
N ASP A 147 -8.78 22.29 3.19
CA ASP A 147 -8.02 21.06 3.50
C ASP A 147 -6.51 21.31 3.52
N PHE A 148 -6.05 22.44 2.96
CA PHE A 148 -4.64 22.74 2.75
C PHE A 148 -3.85 22.79 4.06
N LEU A 149 -4.37 23.42 5.12
CA LEU A 149 -3.67 23.51 6.41
C LEU A 149 -3.39 22.12 7.00
N ALA A 150 -4.38 21.23 6.96
CA ALA A 150 -4.22 19.87 7.47
C ALA A 150 -3.22 19.04 6.67
N ILE A 151 -3.06 19.33 5.36
CA ILE A 151 -2.08 18.67 4.50
C ILE A 151 -0.67 19.22 4.76
N LYS A 152 -0.56 20.53 4.93
CA LYS A 152 0.71 21.21 5.23
C LYS A 152 1.34 20.76 6.54
N GLU A 153 0.51 20.44 7.54
CA GLU A 153 0.94 19.99 8.86
C GLU A 153 1.14 18.47 8.97
N ASP A 154 0.67 17.69 8.00
CA ASP A 154 0.78 16.23 7.97
C ASP A 154 1.93 15.81 7.05
N GLY A 155 2.64 14.74 7.40
CA GLY A 155 3.57 14.09 6.47
C GLY A 155 5.07 14.44 6.57
N LYS A 156 5.85 13.80 5.70
CA LYS A 156 7.31 13.91 5.61
C LYS A 156 7.74 14.86 4.49
N ALA A 157 7.02 14.87 3.37
CA ALA A 157 7.32 15.81 2.29
C ALA A 157 7.00 17.24 2.73
N SER A 158 7.86 18.18 2.37
CA SER A 158 7.66 19.59 2.70
C SER A 158 6.95 20.31 1.56
N ILE A 159 5.94 21.13 1.88
CA ILE A 159 5.37 22.08 0.94
C ILE A 159 6.40 23.18 0.71
N VAL A 160 6.89 23.30 -0.53
CA VAL A 160 7.91 24.28 -0.92
C VAL A 160 7.29 25.54 -1.50
N ALA A 161 6.10 25.41 -2.08
CA ALA A 161 5.33 26.53 -2.59
C ALA A 161 3.86 26.17 -2.69
N HIS A 162 2.98 27.16 -2.64
CA HIS A 162 1.58 26.96 -2.97
C HIS A 162 0.96 28.17 -3.65
N VAL A 163 -0.05 27.90 -4.47
CA VAL A 163 -0.77 28.89 -5.25
C VAL A 163 -2.26 28.75 -4.97
N GLU A 164 -2.88 29.82 -4.48
CA GLU A 164 -4.34 29.89 -4.37
C GLU A 164 -4.94 30.18 -5.75
N VAL A 165 -5.90 29.34 -6.16
CA VAL A 165 -6.58 29.46 -7.45
C VAL A 165 -8.09 29.47 -7.21
N PRO A 166 -8.67 30.65 -6.92
CA PRO A 166 -10.13 30.81 -6.82
C PRO A 166 -10.76 30.50 -8.18
N GLY A 167 -11.83 29.69 -8.19
CA GLY A 167 -12.51 29.33 -9.44
C GLY A 167 -11.66 28.45 -10.37
N LEU A 168 -10.75 27.66 -9.80
CA LEU A 168 -9.90 26.73 -10.54
C LEU A 168 -10.68 25.88 -11.55
N PHE A 169 -11.91 25.51 -11.22
CA PHE A 169 -12.75 24.63 -12.02
C PHE A 169 -13.84 25.40 -12.76
N GLY A 170 -13.61 26.67 -13.09
CA GLY A 170 -14.55 27.49 -13.84
C GLY A 170 -15.85 27.78 -13.09
N ARG A 171 -16.93 28.06 -13.84
CA ARG A 171 -18.22 28.53 -13.30
C ARG A 171 -19.09 27.42 -12.69
N ASP A 172 -18.84 26.17 -13.07
CA ASP A 172 -19.68 25.02 -12.70
C ASP A 172 -19.26 24.38 -11.37
N VAL A 173 -18.13 24.81 -10.81
CA VAL A 173 -17.56 24.26 -9.57
C VAL A 173 -16.97 25.40 -8.74
N ASP A 174 -17.75 25.90 -7.80
CA ASP A 174 -17.33 26.97 -6.89
C ASP A 174 -16.66 26.41 -5.63
N VAL A 175 -15.45 25.88 -5.81
CA VAL A 175 -14.59 25.44 -4.70
C VAL A 175 -13.25 26.14 -4.79
N PRO A 176 -12.90 27.01 -3.83
CA PRO A 176 -11.57 27.58 -3.73
C PRO A 176 -10.52 26.48 -3.57
N CYS A 177 -9.49 26.53 -4.41
CA CYS A 177 -8.45 25.51 -4.49
C CYS A 177 -7.07 26.07 -4.20
N VAL A 178 -6.19 25.19 -3.75
CA VAL A 178 -4.76 25.42 -3.63
C VAL A 178 -4.04 24.38 -4.48
N ILE A 179 -3.08 24.82 -5.29
CA ILE A 179 -2.08 23.96 -5.91
C ILE A 179 -0.85 24.01 -5.01
N ALA A 180 -0.57 22.91 -4.31
CA ALA A 180 0.57 22.79 -3.42
C ALA A 180 1.71 22.02 -4.10
N PHE A 181 2.87 22.65 -4.21
CA PHE A 181 4.10 22.03 -4.70
C PHE A 181 4.91 21.50 -3.52
N PHE A 182 5.39 20.27 -3.65
CA PHE A 182 6.05 19.58 -2.55
C PHE A 182 7.34 18.89 -2.99
N SER A 183 8.23 18.65 -2.02
CA SER A 183 9.43 17.84 -2.21
C SER A 183 9.82 17.07 -0.94
N ASP A 184 10.39 15.87 -1.14
CA ASP A 184 11.07 15.08 -0.12
C ASP A 184 12.54 15.50 0.04
N SER A 185 12.82 16.80 0.05
CA SER A 185 14.17 17.33 0.23
C SER A 185 14.48 17.57 1.71
N TYR A 186 15.66 17.14 2.16
CA TYR A 186 16.18 17.42 3.51
C TYR A 186 16.24 18.93 3.83
N TYR A 187 16.39 19.76 2.80
CA TYR A 187 16.36 21.22 2.92
C TYR A 187 14.91 21.70 2.95
N ARG A 188 14.45 22.06 4.15
CA ARG A 188 13.27 22.92 4.33
C ARG A 188 13.64 24.32 3.87
N GLU A 189 13.44 24.60 2.59
CA GLU A 189 13.49 25.98 2.12
C GLU A 189 12.26 26.74 2.63
N SER A 190 12.39 28.06 2.73
CA SER A 190 11.27 28.94 3.05
C SER A 190 10.17 28.76 2.00
N GLU A 191 8.99 28.36 2.44
CA GLU A 191 7.84 28.16 1.57
C GLU A 191 7.47 29.44 0.82
N ALA A 192 7.36 29.35 -0.51
CA ALA A 192 6.89 30.45 -1.34
C ALA A 192 5.36 30.45 -1.43
N HIS A 193 4.72 31.51 -0.93
CA HIS A 193 3.26 31.68 -1.04
C HIS A 193 2.90 32.60 -2.21
N VAL A 194 1.93 32.18 -3.02
CA VAL A 194 1.32 33.01 -4.07
C VAL A 194 -0.19 33.03 -3.89
N SER A 195 -0.72 34.19 -3.52
CA SER A 195 -2.14 34.43 -3.33
C SER A 195 -2.84 34.92 -4.61
N ASN A 196 -2.09 35.41 -5.61
CA ASN A 196 -2.62 35.93 -6.87
C ASN A 196 -2.02 35.17 -8.07
N PRO A 197 -2.84 34.50 -8.92
CA PRO A 197 -2.38 33.83 -10.14
C PRO A 197 -1.53 34.69 -11.09
N GLU A 198 -1.71 36.02 -11.09
CA GLU A 198 -0.88 36.94 -11.90
C GLU A 198 0.60 36.96 -11.48
N GLN A 199 0.91 36.54 -10.24
CA GLN A 199 2.28 36.42 -9.74
C GLN A 199 2.94 35.09 -10.13
N LEU A 200 2.18 34.14 -10.67
CA LEU A 200 2.66 32.81 -11.07
C LEU A 200 3.85 32.87 -12.05
N PRO A 201 3.87 33.72 -13.10
CA PRO A 201 5.01 33.81 -14.01
C PRO A 201 6.32 34.18 -13.32
N ASN A 202 6.27 34.97 -12.25
CA ASN A 202 7.44 35.37 -11.47
C ASN A 202 7.97 34.23 -10.58
N LEU A 203 7.10 33.29 -10.20
CA LEU A 203 7.46 32.12 -9.40
C LEU A 203 8.01 30.97 -10.25
N ILE A 204 7.62 30.89 -11.53
CA ILE A 204 8.04 29.80 -12.45
C ILE A 204 9.56 29.58 -12.47
N PRO A 205 10.44 30.61 -12.56
CA PRO A 205 11.87 30.41 -12.51
C PRO A 205 12.35 29.78 -11.20
N HIS A 206 11.80 30.22 -10.06
CA HIS A 206 12.13 29.68 -8.74
C HIS A 206 11.64 28.23 -8.59
N LEU A 207 10.38 27.95 -8.94
CA LEU A 207 9.83 26.59 -9.00
C LEU A 207 10.65 25.69 -9.92
N ARG A 208 11.06 26.17 -11.10
CA ARG A 208 11.92 25.40 -12.02
C ARG A 208 13.29 25.12 -11.41
N THR A 209 13.87 26.04 -10.66
CA THR A 209 15.15 25.84 -9.97
C THR A 209 15.03 24.80 -8.87
N LEU A 210 14.03 24.93 -7.99
CA LEU A 210 13.67 23.93 -6.97
C LEU A 210 13.46 22.55 -7.60
N MET A 211 12.69 22.51 -8.70
CA MET A 211 12.43 21.30 -9.49
C MET A 211 13.61 20.85 -10.37
N ARG A 212 14.75 21.54 -10.42
CA ARG A 212 15.96 21.09 -11.13
C ARG A 212 17.04 20.61 -10.15
N GLN A 213 17.23 21.27 -9.02
CA GLN A 213 18.28 20.94 -8.05
C GLN A 213 18.08 19.55 -7.40
N ALA A 214 16.84 19.14 -7.15
CA ALA A 214 16.54 17.79 -6.62
C ALA A 214 16.70 16.63 -7.65
N SER A 215 17.11 16.88 -8.90
CA SER A 215 17.08 15.86 -9.99
C SER A 215 18.29 14.94 -10.10
N TRP A 216 19.34 15.12 -9.29
CA TRP A 216 20.66 14.54 -9.57
C TRP A 216 20.92 13.14 -8.98
N GLN A 217 20.11 12.63 -8.04
CA GLN A 217 20.61 11.56 -7.15
C GLN A 217 19.93 10.19 -7.18
N THR A 218 18.88 9.94 -7.97
CA THR A 218 18.34 8.56 -8.09
C THR A 218 17.94 8.27 -9.52
N ARG A 219 18.59 7.29 -10.17
CA ARG A 219 18.24 6.77 -11.50
C ARG A 219 17.78 5.31 -11.40
N THR A 220 16.61 5.05 -10.85
CA THR A 220 15.76 3.94 -11.31
C THR A 220 15.51 4.11 -12.82
N PRO A 221 15.92 3.17 -13.68
CA PRO A 221 15.62 3.22 -15.10
C PRO A 221 14.10 3.15 -15.34
N ASP A 222 13.58 3.85 -16.34
CA ASP A 222 12.13 3.89 -16.63
C ASP A 222 11.55 2.49 -16.92
N ASN A 223 12.37 1.57 -17.43
CA ASN A 223 11.99 0.17 -17.66
C ASN A 223 11.62 -0.56 -16.36
N GLU A 224 12.38 -0.34 -15.28
CA GLU A 224 12.12 -0.99 -13.99
C GLU A 224 10.79 -0.49 -13.39
N PHE A 225 10.52 0.81 -13.47
CA PHE A 225 9.23 1.36 -13.01
C PHE A 225 8.06 0.82 -13.83
N ARG A 226 8.24 0.71 -15.16
CA ARG A 226 7.22 0.12 -16.04
C ARG A 226 6.90 -1.32 -15.65
N GLU A 227 7.92 -2.14 -15.40
CA GLU A 227 7.76 -3.54 -14.97
C GLU A 227 7.02 -3.63 -13.63
N GLN A 228 7.36 -2.79 -12.66
CA GLN A 228 6.64 -2.70 -11.39
C GLN A 228 5.16 -2.32 -11.59
N PHE A 229 4.90 -1.32 -12.44
CA PHE A 229 3.55 -0.86 -12.73
C PHE A 229 2.70 -1.92 -13.46
N ASP A 230 3.29 -2.62 -14.43
CA ASP A 230 2.62 -3.71 -15.16
C ASP A 230 2.33 -4.91 -14.23
N LEU A 231 3.26 -5.25 -13.34
CA LEU A 231 3.09 -6.27 -12.31
C LEU A 231 1.97 -5.89 -11.32
N LEU A 232 1.95 -4.64 -10.87
CA LEU A 232 0.91 -4.08 -10.00
C LEU A 232 -0.47 -4.16 -10.68
N ARG A 233 -0.54 -3.78 -11.95
CA ARG A 233 -1.77 -3.86 -12.75
C ARG A 233 -2.30 -5.27 -12.84
N ASN A 234 -1.43 -6.24 -13.15
CA ASN A 234 -1.82 -7.64 -13.29
C ASN A 234 -2.33 -8.22 -11.97
N GLU A 235 -1.63 -7.95 -10.86
CA GLU A 235 -2.06 -8.38 -9.52
C GLU A 235 -3.42 -7.78 -9.14
N PHE A 236 -3.61 -6.48 -9.37
CA PHE A 236 -4.89 -5.82 -9.09
C PHE A 236 -6.04 -6.42 -9.91
N GLN A 237 -5.82 -6.66 -11.20
CA GLN A 237 -6.81 -7.29 -12.08
C GLN A 237 -7.15 -8.72 -11.66
N GLU A 238 -6.16 -9.51 -11.24
CA GLU A 238 -6.41 -10.86 -10.75
C GLU A 238 -7.22 -10.86 -9.44
N ARG A 239 -6.93 -9.94 -8.51
CA ARG A 239 -7.76 -9.79 -7.30
C ARG A 239 -9.18 -9.36 -7.62
N GLN A 240 -9.37 -8.44 -8.56
CA GLN A 240 -10.71 -8.04 -9.00
C GLN A 240 -11.53 -9.22 -9.56
N LYS A 241 -10.90 -10.14 -10.30
CA LYS A 241 -11.56 -11.37 -10.80
C LYS A 241 -11.94 -12.34 -9.69
N ASN A 242 -11.18 -12.37 -8.60
CA ASN A 242 -11.37 -13.29 -7.48
C ASN A 242 -12.01 -12.59 -6.26
N GLU A 243 -12.90 -11.62 -6.48
CA GLU A 243 -13.65 -10.91 -5.42
C GLU A 243 -12.79 -10.23 -4.34
N GLY A 244 -11.58 -9.81 -4.70
CA GLY A 244 -10.61 -9.20 -3.79
C GLY A 244 -9.70 -10.22 -3.10
N HIS A 245 -9.98 -11.52 -3.23
CA HIS A 245 -9.14 -12.58 -2.68
C HIS A 245 -7.87 -12.79 -3.50
N ARG A 246 -6.77 -12.99 -2.78
CA ARG A 246 -5.51 -13.43 -3.36
C ARG A 246 -5.57 -14.94 -3.56
N ARG A 247 -5.02 -15.45 -4.66
CA ARG A 247 -4.87 -16.90 -4.82
C ARG A 247 -3.79 -17.39 -3.86
N SER A 248 -4.07 -18.50 -3.18
CA SER A 248 -3.10 -19.13 -2.30
C SER A 248 -1.86 -19.54 -3.10
N CYS A 249 -0.71 -19.01 -2.70
CA CYS A 249 0.58 -19.28 -3.31
C CYS A 249 1.20 -20.58 -2.80
N ILE A 250 0.71 -21.13 -1.68
CA ILE A 250 1.06 -22.45 -1.18
C ILE A 250 -0.23 -23.25 -1.01
N GLN A 251 -0.25 -24.46 -1.56
CA GLN A 251 -1.41 -25.35 -1.58
C GLN A 251 -0.99 -26.81 -1.30
N VAL A 252 -1.95 -27.66 -0.93
CA VAL A 252 -1.74 -29.11 -0.85
C VAL A 252 -2.48 -29.81 -1.99
N GLN A 253 -1.76 -30.62 -2.76
CA GLN A 253 -2.33 -31.47 -3.80
C GLN A 253 -2.00 -32.93 -3.50
N GLY A 254 -2.99 -33.66 -2.96
CA GLY A 254 -2.80 -35.02 -2.47
C GLY A 254 -1.87 -35.05 -1.25
N LYS A 255 -0.72 -35.73 -1.36
CA LYS A 255 0.31 -35.79 -0.31
C LYS A 255 1.49 -34.85 -0.56
N ARG A 256 1.36 -33.89 -1.48
CA ARG A 256 2.45 -32.98 -1.85
C ARG A 256 2.09 -31.52 -1.67
N ILE A 257 3.10 -30.72 -1.35
CA ILE A 257 3.04 -29.27 -1.29
C ILE A 257 3.21 -28.72 -2.71
N LYS A 258 2.39 -27.75 -3.09
CA LYS A 258 2.47 -27.02 -4.35
C LYS A 258 2.67 -25.54 -4.09
N VAL A 259 3.61 -24.94 -4.81
CA VAL A 259 3.99 -23.55 -4.61
C VAL A 259 3.91 -22.80 -5.94
N TYR A 260 3.17 -21.70 -5.93
CA TYR A 260 2.87 -20.85 -7.08
C TYR A 260 3.16 -19.37 -6.77
N LEU A 261 4.42 -19.06 -6.43
CA LEU A 261 4.82 -17.68 -6.15
C LEU A 261 4.69 -16.78 -7.39
N SER A 262 3.73 -15.86 -7.37
CA SER A 262 3.51 -14.86 -8.41
C SER A 262 4.67 -13.85 -8.48
N PRO A 263 4.90 -13.20 -9.64
CA PRO A 263 5.90 -12.13 -9.74
C PRO A 263 5.74 -11.04 -8.66
N PHE A 264 4.49 -10.68 -8.32
CA PHE A 264 4.19 -9.70 -7.29
C PHE A 264 4.68 -10.14 -5.91
N GLU A 265 4.43 -11.40 -5.55
CA GLU A 265 4.80 -11.96 -4.26
C GLU A 265 6.32 -12.05 -4.11
N ARG A 266 7.01 -12.42 -5.19
CA ARG A 266 8.48 -12.43 -5.22
C ARG A 266 9.05 -11.04 -4.99
N MET A 267 8.50 -10.02 -5.64
CA MET A 267 8.95 -8.64 -5.48
C MET A 267 8.68 -8.11 -4.07
N ARG A 268 7.50 -8.42 -3.51
CA ARG A 268 7.13 -8.10 -2.13
C ARG A 268 8.09 -8.73 -1.11
N LEU A 269 8.41 -10.02 -1.26
CA LEU A 269 9.38 -10.69 -0.38
C LEU A 269 10.77 -10.07 -0.49
N ILE A 270 11.23 -9.73 -1.70
CA ILE A 270 12.52 -9.06 -1.89
C ILE A 270 12.52 -7.70 -1.18
N HIS A 271 11.45 -6.92 -1.36
CA HIS A 271 11.33 -5.61 -0.72
C HIS A 271 11.29 -5.70 0.82
N GLY A 272 10.58 -6.68 1.37
CA GLY A 272 10.53 -6.96 2.80
C GLY A 272 11.83 -7.54 3.39
N ASN A 273 12.93 -7.59 2.63
CA ASN A 273 14.19 -8.24 3.02
C ASN A 273 14.03 -9.73 3.38
N LYS A 274 13.05 -10.41 2.76
CA LYS A 274 12.67 -11.80 2.97
C LYS A 274 13.09 -12.69 1.79
N ARG A 275 14.21 -12.37 1.13
CA ARG A 275 14.72 -13.14 -0.03
C ARG A 275 15.05 -14.59 0.32
N TYR A 276 15.62 -14.83 1.51
CA TYR A 276 15.88 -16.18 2.00
C TYR A 276 14.60 -17.02 2.08
N VAL A 277 13.49 -16.42 2.52
CA VAL A 277 12.17 -17.07 2.60
C VAL A 277 11.68 -17.48 1.23
N GLN A 278 11.91 -16.64 0.22
CA GLN A 278 11.53 -16.94 -1.16
C GLN A 278 12.17 -18.25 -1.65
N ASP A 279 13.45 -18.46 -1.35
CA ASP A 279 14.18 -19.65 -1.79
C ASP A 279 13.80 -20.90 -0.96
N GLN A 280 13.56 -20.74 0.34
CA GLN A 280 12.95 -21.79 1.16
C GLN A 280 11.59 -22.24 0.62
N ILE A 281 10.68 -21.30 0.35
CA ILE A 281 9.34 -21.59 -0.15
C ILE A 281 9.39 -22.28 -1.51
N LYS A 282 10.29 -21.87 -2.42
CA LYS A 282 10.48 -22.57 -3.70
C LYS A 282 10.92 -24.02 -3.50
N ALA A 283 11.80 -24.28 -2.54
CA ALA A 283 12.30 -25.63 -2.26
C ALA A 283 11.19 -26.58 -1.78
N LEU A 284 10.12 -26.05 -1.16
CA LEU A 284 8.96 -26.84 -0.73
C LEU A 284 8.15 -27.42 -1.90
N ASN A 285 8.29 -26.88 -3.11
CA ASN A 285 7.47 -27.29 -4.23
C ASN A 285 7.69 -28.77 -4.60
N GLY A 286 6.62 -29.56 -4.56
CA GLY A 286 6.64 -30.99 -4.86
C GLY A 286 7.09 -31.87 -3.69
N GLN A 287 7.49 -31.29 -2.55
CA GLN A 287 7.83 -32.04 -1.35
C GLN A 287 6.59 -32.70 -0.73
N SER A 288 6.85 -33.73 0.07
CA SER A 288 5.81 -34.42 0.84
C SER A 288 5.25 -33.52 1.94
N ILE A 289 3.96 -33.63 2.26
CA ILE A 289 3.37 -32.96 3.42
C ILE A 289 4.02 -33.40 4.75
N TYR A 290 4.67 -34.56 4.78
CA TYR A 290 5.41 -35.01 5.97
C TYR A 290 6.67 -34.17 6.25
N GLN A 291 7.13 -33.37 5.28
CA GLN A 291 8.22 -32.41 5.51
C GLN A 291 7.89 -31.40 6.62
N PHE A 292 6.60 -31.11 6.84
CA PHE A 292 6.14 -30.26 7.94
C PHE A 292 6.64 -30.74 9.32
N ALA A 293 6.81 -32.05 9.49
CA ALA A 293 7.33 -32.65 10.73
C ALA A 293 8.86 -32.64 10.81
N ASP A 294 9.54 -32.72 9.67
CA ASP A 294 11.01 -32.75 9.59
C ASP A 294 11.64 -31.38 9.84
N SER A 295 10.93 -30.30 9.46
CA SER A 295 11.44 -28.92 9.56
C SER A 295 10.39 -27.97 10.15
N PRO A 296 9.97 -28.17 11.42
CA PRO A 296 8.90 -27.37 12.03
C PRO A 296 9.28 -25.90 12.22
N LYS A 297 10.58 -25.58 12.40
CA LYS A 297 11.08 -24.20 12.50
C LYS A 297 10.88 -23.44 11.18
N ASP A 298 11.25 -24.04 10.05
CA ASP A 298 11.07 -23.44 8.72
C ASP A 298 9.60 -23.19 8.42
N TRP A 299 8.71 -24.11 8.80
CA TRP A 299 7.29 -23.94 8.56
C TRP A 299 6.64 -22.87 9.44
N ARG A 300 7.03 -22.77 10.72
CA ARG A 300 6.59 -21.65 11.58
C ARG A 300 6.98 -20.31 10.97
N TYR A 301 8.19 -20.21 10.44
CA TYR A 301 8.65 -18.99 9.79
C TYR A 301 7.86 -18.66 8.51
N VAL A 302 7.52 -19.67 7.69
CA VAL A 302 6.60 -19.48 6.55
C VAL A 302 5.22 -19.01 6.99
N LEU A 303 4.68 -19.56 8.09
CA LEU A 303 3.41 -19.13 8.68
C LEU A 303 3.47 -17.70 9.23
N GLU A 304 4.58 -17.29 9.83
CA GLU A 304 4.81 -15.91 10.29
C GLU A 304 4.84 -14.92 9.12
N VAL A 305 5.55 -15.27 8.05
CA VAL A 305 5.58 -14.44 6.83
C VAL A 305 4.19 -14.34 6.17
N ALA A 306 3.38 -15.39 6.23
CA ALA A 306 1.98 -15.34 5.79
C ALA A 306 1.12 -14.46 6.71
N LYS A 307 1.36 -14.48 8.03
CA LYS A 307 0.66 -13.64 9.01
C LYS A 307 0.94 -12.15 8.81
N ASP A 308 2.15 -11.78 8.37
CA ASP A 308 2.48 -10.42 7.94
C ASP A 308 1.77 -9.99 6.64
N GLY A 309 0.97 -10.91 6.05
CA GLY A 309 0.22 -10.72 4.82
C GLY A 309 1.06 -10.85 3.55
N ASP A 310 2.35 -11.19 3.67
CA ASP A 310 3.27 -11.27 2.52
C ASP A 310 2.97 -12.45 1.61
N LEU A 311 2.31 -13.48 2.14
CA LEU A 311 1.95 -14.71 1.44
C LEU A 311 0.53 -15.13 1.77
N GLU A 312 -0.14 -15.72 0.78
CA GLU A 312 -1.45 -16.34 0.97
C GLU A 312 -1.26 -17.86 1.03
N ILE A 313 -1.57 -18.48 2.17
CA ILE A 313 -1.47 -19.93 2.35
C ILE A 313 -2.88 -20.53 2.30
N GLY A 314 -3.04 -21.61 1.53
CA GLY A 314 -4.33 -22.28 1.41
C GLY A 314 -4.77 -22.88 2.74
N PRO A 315 -6.07 -22.83 3.09
CA PRO A 315 -6.59 -23.42 4.34
C PRO A 315 -6.28 -24.91 4.45
N GLU A 316 -6.20 -25.63 3.32
CA GLU A 316 -5.80 -27.03 3.25
C GLU A 316 -4.37 -27.29 3.74
N VAL A 317 -3.48 -26.30 3.61
CA VAL A 317 -2.10 -26.41 4.07
C VAL A 317 -2.05 -26.34 5.59
N HIS A 318 -2.83 -25.44 6.21
CA HIS A 318 -2.95 -25.36 7.66
C HIS A 318 -3.53 -26.65 8.24
N ALA A 319 -4.59 -27.18 7.62
CA ALA A 319 -5.19 -28.45 8.04
C ALA A 319 -4.20 -29.63 7.90
N ALA A 320 -3.43 -29.66 6.81
CA ALA A 320 -2.41 -30.69 6.61
C ALA A 320 -1.26 -30.57 7.61
N TYR A 321 -0.82 -29.34 7.92
CA TYR A 321 0.21 -29.07 8.92
C TYR A 321 -0.19 -29.58 10.31
N GLU A 322 -1.37 -29.18 10.81
CA GLU A 322 -1.84 -29.60 12.13
C GLU A 322 -2.03 -31.11 12.21
N ARG A 323 -2.57 -31.74 11.14
CA ARG A 323 -2.72 -33.19 11.08
C ARG A 323 -1.37 -33.91 11.13
N VAL A 324 -0.39 -33.50 10.31
CA VAL A 324 0.95 -34.11 10.30
C VAL A 324 1.65 -33.90 11.65
N ARG A 325 1.47 -32.73 12.28
CA ARG A 325 2.01 -32.45 13.61
C ARG A 325 1.43 -33.40 14.65
N GLN A 326 0.11 -33.59 14.68
CA GLN A 326 -0.56 -34.52 15.60
C GLN A 326 -0.18 -35.99 15.33
N GLU A 327 -0.19 -36.43 14.07
CA GLU A 327 0.27 -37.78 13.69
C GLU A 327 1.70 -38.02 14.17
N THR A 328 2.58 -37.04 14.01
CA THR A 328 3.97 -37.13 14.45
C THR A 328 4.11 -37.08 15.96
N GLU A 329 3.33 -36.27 16.68
CA GLU A 329 3.30 -36.26 18.15
C GLU A 329 2.85 -37.61 18.72
N ILE A 330 1.89 -38.28 18.08
CA ILE A 330 1.44 -39.64 18.46
C ILE A 330 2.54 -40.67 18.20
N ILE A 331 3.23 -40.60 17.07
CA ILE A 331 4.32 -41.54 16.72
C ILE A 331 5.59 -41.26 17.55
N ARG A 332 5.89 -39.98 17.84
CA ARG A 332 6.99 -39.53 18.70
C ARG A 332 6.67 -39.67 20.18
N ALA A 333 5.44 -40.02 20.56
CA ALA A 333 5.15 -40.45 21.92
C ALA A 333 6.15 -41.57 22.23
N PRO A 334 7.07 -41.35 23.20
CA PRO A 334 8.21 -42.23 23.34
C PRO A 334 7.67 -43.61 23.68
N MET A 335 7.96 -44.58 22.81
CA MET A 335 8.10 -45.96 23.26
C MET A 335 9.17 -45.91 24.34
N LEU A 336 8.75 -45.81 25.60
CA LEU A 336 9.60 -45.89 26.77
C LEU A 336 9.88 -47.38 27.02
N PRO A 337 11.07 -47.91 26.70
CA PRO A 337 11.75 -48.73 27.66
C PRO A 337 12.56 -47.77 28.53
N ASN A 338 12.26 -47.78 29.84
CA ASN A 338 13.12 -47.24 30.87
C ASN A 338 14.58 -47.65 30.61
N GLN A 339 15.41 -46.78 30.05
CA GLN A 339 16.86 -46.83 30.21
C GLN A 339 17.52 -45.57 29.62
N ASN A 340 18.24 -44.88 30.51
CA ASN A 340 19.27 -43.88 30.27
C ASN A 340 18.83 -42.42 30.27
N GLU A 341 19.10 -41.80 31.44
CA GLU A 341 18.98 -40.39 31.81
C GLU A 341 19.71 -39.42 30.86
N VAL A 342 20.54 -39.92 29.94
CA VAL A 342 21.36 -39.14 29.01
C VAL A 342 20.53 -38.47 27.88
N LEU A 343 19.38 -39.05 27.50
CA LEU A 343 18.56 -38.51 26.39
C LEU A 343 17.68 -37.30 26.76
N ARG A 344 17.49 -37.01 28.06
CA ARG A 344 16.70 -35.85 28.49
C ARG A 344 17.35 -34.50 28.15
N VAL A 345 18.68 -34.45 28.05
CA VAL A 345 19.41 -33.20 27.82
C VAL A 345 19.32 -32.74 26.36
N ALA A 346 19.25 -33.69 25.40
CA ALA A 346 19.14 -33.34 23.98
C ALA A 346 17.77 -32.75 23.61
N ALA A 347 16.69 -33.22 24.25
CA ALA A 347 15.33 -32.70 24.02
C ALA A 347 15.10 -31.30 24.63
N LEU A 348 15.91 -30.89 25.61
CA LEU A 348 15.85 -29.56 26.22
C LEU A 348 16.63 -28.48 25.44
N ARG A 349 17.54 -28.86 24.52
CA ARG A 349 18.31 -27.91 23.71
C ARG A 349 17.47 -27.15 22.67
N ASP A 350 16.25 -27.60 22.38
CA ASP A 350 15.37 -27.03 21.36
C ASP A 350 14.24 -26.16 21.93
N VAL A 351 14.28 -25.85 23.23
CA VAL A 351 13.25 -25.08 23.92
C VAL A 351 13.88 -23.82 24.48
N ASP A 352 13.79 -22.71 23.74
CA ASP A 352 14.31 -21.41 24.20
C ASP A 352 13.47 -20.85 25.36
N ARG A 353 12.25 -21.37 25.57
CA ARG A 353 11.33 -20.89 26.62
C ARG A 353 10.49 -22.01 27.23
N ILE A 354 10.35 -22.04 28.55
CA ILE A 354 9.52 -22.98 29.30
C ILE A 354 8.30 -22.30 29.89
N GLN A 355 7.13 -22.92 29.76
CA GLN A 355 5.94 -22.48 30.48
C GLN A 355 5.89 -23.16 31.85
N CYS A 356 5.81 -22.34 32.90
CA CYS A 356 5.68 -22.83 34.25
C CYS A 356 4.27 -23.40 34.47
N ARG A 357 4.17 -24.62 35.00
CA ARG A 357 2.88 -25.32 35.20
C ARG A 357 2.35 -25.21 36.63
N LYS A 358 3.19 -24.78 37.57
CA LYS A 358 2.89 -24.71 39.00
C LYS A 358 3.70 -23.59 39.63
N ASP A 359 3.09 -22.81 40.51
CA ASP A 359 3.80 -21.75 41.22
C ASP A 359 5.00 -22.31 42.01
N ASP A 360 6.11 -21.59 41.93
CA ASP A 360 7.35 -21.81 42.67
C ASP A 360 7.86 -20.44 43.13
N GLU A 361 7.33 -19.99 44.28
CA GLU A 361 7.63 -18.67 44.84
C GLU A 361 9.11 -18.51 45.21
N ASP A 362 9.75 -19.59 45.67
CA ASP A 362 11.17 -19.58 46.08
C ASP A 362 12.11 -19.27 44.91
N ARG A 363 11.73 -19.66 43.70
CA ARG A 363 12.49 -19.40 42.45
C ARG A 363 11.89 -18.29 41.60
N GLY A 364 10.79 -17.68 42.04
CA GLY A 364 10.13 -16.56 41.36
C GLY A 364 9.31 -16.94 40.12
N PHE A 365 8.87 -18.20 39.99
CA PHE A 365 8.08 -18.65 38.84
C PHE A 365 6.59 -18.73 39.17
N LYS A 366 5.74 -18.25 38.25
CA LYS A 366 4.28 -18.28 38.34
C LYS A 366 3.67 -19.23 37.31
N ALA A 367 2.69 -20.01 37.73
CA ALA A 367 1.93 -20.91 36.87
C ALA A 367 1.28 -20.14 35.71
N GLY A 368 1.46 -20.66 34.49
CA GLY A 368 0.94 -20.08 33.26
C GLY A 368 1.89 -19.12 32.55
N GLU A 369 2.91 -18.59 33.23
CA GLU A 369 3.92 -17.71 32.64
C GLU A 369 5.03 -18.47 31.92
N THR A 370 5.66 -17.83 30.93
CA THR A 370 6.71 -18.42 30.08
C THR A 370 8.04 -17.72 30.32
N TYR A 371 9.10 -18.49 30.57
CA TYR A 371 10.43 -18.00 30.94
C TYR A 371 11.49 -18.50 29.96
N ASP A 372 12.51 -17.69 29.69
CA ASP A 372 13.62 -18.04 28.79
C ASP A 372 14.59 -19.02 29.47
N ILE A 373 15.08 -20.03 28.75
CA ILE A 373 16.10 -20.95 29.25
C ILE A 373 17.49 -20.38 28.90
N ASP A 374 18.27 -19.99 29.92
CA ASP A 374 19.71 -19.72 29.78
C ASP A 374 20.49 -20.97 30.18
N SER A 375 21.34 -21.50 29.28
CA SER A 375 22.12 -22.70 29.54
C SER A 375 23.60 -22.35 29.72
N ARG A 376 24.14 -22.57 30.92
CA ARG A 376 25.57 -22.48 31.19
C ARG A 376 26.18 -23.88 31.14
N THR A 377 27.13 -24.07 30.25
CA THR A 377 27.92 -25.30 30.20
C THR A 377 28.94 -25.25 31.33
N THR A 378 28.86 -26.19 32.28
CA THR A 378 29.83 -26.29 33.36
C THR A 378 30.81 -27.39 32.97
N GLU A 379 32.05 -27.04 32.66
CA GLU A 379 33.11 -28.02 32.43
C GLU A 379 33.49 -28.63 33.79
N ILE A 380 33.25 -29.93 33.94
CA ILE A 380 33.69 -30.70 35.10
C ILE A 380 35.10 -31.17 34.76
N HIS A 381 36.11 -30.57 35.40
CA HIS A 381 37.47 -31.09 35.37
C HIS A 381 37.56 -32.28 36.34
N GLU A 382 37.84 -33.46 35.81
CA GLU A 382 38.26 -34.65 36.59
C GLU A 382 39.72 -34.54 37.04
#